data_AF-A0A926JJI3-F1
#
_entry.id   AF-A0A926JJI3-F1
#
_cell.length_a   1.000
_cell.length_b   1.000
_cell.length_c   1.000
_cell.angle_alpha   90.00
_cell.angle_beta   90.00
_cell.angle_gamma   90.00
#
_symmetry.space_group_name_H-M   'P 1'
#
loop_
_entity.id
_entity.type
_entity.pdbx_description
1 polymer ?
#
loop_
_entity_poly.entity_id
_entity_poly.type
_entity_poly.pdbx_seq_one_letter_code
_entity_poly.pdbx_strand_id
1 'polypeptide(L)'
;MLRDPVSYGLEPDLSDLIVVTATVGSEWADTVKLVEDHVFPLLRRHRVRYIQVARCGPYEADGWEVLADSCEPRRFVPRGRWTLMDELSVNGTVVQAAGGNSCSLKYKGWPLDQWGLAEFPDRPFRKIVGYHAREHKRARTYDGCQHTDNLKARRTICTVEYPLIGQGWDRDIVEARLFTEFGFLWPKSYCTFCVYSGSCSAQPAHLARLRDHLEQAVEVLALEYTSMALNENGSFYPKGTLYELVAGDGNTAALRALDGHLASAEWALYRVRRVFPPARTGSCRERHGDSCPSPWPGCLDPDTGERTPPCVQWHGPACRDPQPGCRDASRKGKASRSVEVVITGTHAQVADLIRRRAQEAGEHVEESALHPLGHLRSQTLSRGTLFPTVEEFHAIAPSGVVAKQKKNFEELWRTTCRQLRLPA
;
A
#
# COMPACT_ATOMS: atom_id res chain seq x y z
N MET A 1 -1.15 23.50 -22.44
CA MET A 1 -2.45 22.82 -22.39
C MET A 1 -3.57 23.84 -22.20
N LEU A 2 -3.97 24.26 -21.00
CA LEU A 2 -5.13 25.17 -20.87
C LEU A 2 -5.00 26.53 -21.61
N ARG A 3 -3.78 27.05 -21.76
CA ARG A 3 -3.51 28.33 -22.46
C ARG A 3 -3.26 28.18 -23.96
N ASP A 4 -2.88 26.99 -24.37
CA ASP A 4 -2.52 26.64 -25.75
C ASP A 4 -2.77 25.14 -25.87
N PRO A 5 -4.01 24.74 -26.20
CA PRO A 5 -4.38 23.33 -26.33
C PRO A 5 -3.82 22.73 -27.62
N VAL A 6 -3.89 23.49 -28.71
CA VAL A 6 -3.50 23.06 -30.06
C VAL A 6 -2.02 22.69 -30.12
N SER A 7 -1.13 23.42 -29.42
CA SER A 7 0.29 23.05 -29.38
C SER A 7 0.58 21.69 -28.73
N TYR A 8 -0.39 21.09 -28.03
CA TYR A 8 -0.31 19.76 -27.42
C TYR A 8 -1.18 18.73 -28.15
N GLY A 9 -1.74 19.10 -29.31
CA GLY A 9 -2.63 18.27 -30.10
C GLY A 9 -3.94 17.97 -29.37
N LEU A 10 -4.49 18.96 -28.69
CA LEU A 10 -5.84 18.96 -28.11
C LEU A 10 -6.75 19.86 -28.94
N GLU A 11 -8.06 19.63 -28.87
CA GLU A 11 -9.07 20.50 -29.47
C GLU A 11 -9.03 21.91 -28.84
N PRO A 12 -9.31 22.99 -29.60
CA PRO A 12 -9.28 24.36 -29.08
C PRO A 12 -10.16 24.60 -27.86
N ASP A 13 -11.25 23.86 -27.74
CA ASP A 13 -12.21 23.94 -26.63
C ASP A 13 -11.93 22.94 -25.50
N LEU A 14 -10.86 22.14 -25.60
CA LEU A 14 -10.47 21.09 -24.66
C LEU A 14 -11.52 19.97 -24.49
N SER A 15 -12.45 19.82 -25.43
CA SER A 15 -13.49 18.77 -25.38
C SER A 15 -12.94 17.35 -25.42
N ASP A 16 -11.71 17.18 -25.90
CA ASP A 16 -10.95 15.92 -25.92
C ASP A 16 -10.00 15.75 -24.73
N LEU A 17 -9.96 16.69 -23.78
CA LEU A 17 -9.20 16.58 -22.53
C LEU A 17 -10.11 16.07 -21.39
N ILE A 18 -9.69 14.99 -20.75
CA ILE A 18 -10.27 14.49 -19.50
C ILE A 18 -9.21 14.51 -18.40
N VAL A 19 -9.55 15.07 -17.24
CA VAL A 19 -8.71 14.99 -16.04
C VAL A 19 -9.27 13.92 -15.12
N VAL A 20 -8.51 12.86 -14.89
CA VAL A 20 -8.92 11.74 -14.03
C VAL A 20 -8.01 11.61 -12.82
N THR A 21 -8.58 11.35 -11.64
CA THR A 21 -7.86 11.12 -10.39
C THR A 21 -8.33 9.84 -9.72
N ALA A 22 -7.38 9.00 -9.28
CA ALA A 22 -7.69 7.90 -8.37
C ALA A 22 -7.64 8.38 -6.92
N THR A 23 -8.76 8.25 -6.22
CA THR A 23 -8.92 8.59 -4.80
C THR A 23 -8.51 7.40 -3.95
N VAL A 24 -7.50 7.60 -3.11
CA VAL A 24 -6.95 6.55 -2.23
C VAL A 24 -7.66 6.52 -0.88
N GLY A 25 -8.21 7.66 -0.45
CA GLY A 25 -8.90 7.78 0.83
C GLY A 25 -8.05 8.36 1.96
N SER A 26 -6.87 8.89 1.63
CA SER A 26 -5.87 9.34 2.60
C SER A 26 -5.02 10.46 2.02
N GLU A 27 -5.63 11.25 1.15
CA GLU A 27 -5.13 12.52 0.67
C GLU A 27 -5.07 13.52 1.82
N TRP A 28 -4.07 14.40 1.80
CA TRP A 28 -3.99 15.48 2.77
C TRP A 28 -5.10 16.51 2.58
N ALA A 29 -5.66 17.00 3.68
CA ALA A 29 -6.76 17.96 3.66
C ALA A 29 -6.39 19.27 2.93
N ASP A 30 -5.18 19.79 3.15
CA ASP A 30 -4.66 20.97 2.44
C ASP A 30 -4.51 20.73 0.92
N THR A 31 -4.10 19.55 0.47
CA THR A 31 -3.99 19.21 -0.95
C THR A 31 -5.36 19.20 -1.61
N VAL A 32 -6.35 18.60 -0.93
CA VAL A 32 -7.73 18.61 -1.37
C VAL A 32 -8.23 20.06 -1.50
N LYS A 33 -8.02 20.86 -0.45
CA LYS A 33 -8.39 22.28 -0.44
C LYS A 33 -7.77 23.06 -1.61
N LEU A 34 -6.49 22.87 -1.89
CA LEU A 34 -5.81 23.54 -3.01
C LEU A 34 -6.39 23.14 -4.37
N VAL A 35 -6.78 21.86 -4.54
CA VAL A 35 -7.46 21.41 -5.76
C VAL A 35 -8.82 22.08 -5.92
N GLU A 36 -9.62 22.14 -4.86
CA GLU A 36 -10.93 22.78 -4.87
C GLU A 36 -10.86 24.30 -5.11
N ASP A 37 -9.89 24.96 -4.49
CA ASP A 37 -9.73 26.41 -4.52
C ASP A 37 -9.08 26.91 -5.83
N HIS A 38 -8.21 26.12 -6.46
CA HIS A 38 -7.40 26.58 -7.60
C HIS A 38 -7.53 25.75 -8.88
N VAL A 39 -7.62 24.41 -8.77
CA VAL A 39 -7.65 23.54 -9.96
C VAL A 39 -9.08 23.42 -10.51
N PHE A 40 -10.05 23.14 -9.65
CA PHE A 40 -11.44 23.00 -10.08
C PHE A 40 -12.01 24.26 -10.75
N PRO A 41 -11.78 25.50 -10.27
CA PRO A 41 -12.21 26.69 -10.98
C PRO A 41 -11.66 26.78 -12.41
N LEU A 42 -10.41 26.35 -12.63
CA LEU A 42 -9.82 26.29 -13.97
C LEU A 42 -10.53 25.25 -14.84
N LEU A 43 -10.76 24.04 -14.32
CA LEU A 43 -11.47 23.00 -15.07
C LEU A 43 -12.89 23.44 -15.44
N ARG A 44 -13.62 24.06 -14.49
CA ARG A 44 -14.97 24.61 -14.73
C ARG A 44 -14.96 25.69 -15.80
N ARG A 45 -14.04 26.64 -15.71
CA ARG A 45 -13.92 27.76 -16.68
C ARG A 45 -13.75 27.25 -18.11
N HIS A 46 -13.03 26.14 -18.27
CA HIS A 46 -12.76 25.52 -19.56
C HIS A 46 -13.71 24.34 -19.88
N ARG A 47 -14.71 24.06 -19.02
CA ARG A 47 -15.64 22.91 -19.12
C ARG A 47 -14.95 21.55 -19.32
N VAL A 48 -13.72 21.41 -18.81
CA VAL A 48 -12.95 20.15 -18.87
C VAL A 48 -13.62 19.11 -17.98
N ARG A 49 -13.90 17.91 -18.53
CA ARG A 49 -14.48 16.80 -17.78
C ARG A 49 -13.48 16.31 -16.72
N TYR A 50 -13.91 16.32 -15.47
CA TYR A 50 -13.16 15.82 -14.33
C TYR A 50 -13.81 14.55 -13.79
N ILE A 51 -12.98 13.53 -13.54
CA ILE A 51 -13.43 12.23 -13.06
C ILE A 51 -12.61 11.81 -11.85
N GLN A 52 -13.30 11.33 -10.81
CA GLN A 52 -12.69 10.62 -9.70
C GLN A 52 -13.08 9.16 -9.74
N VAL A 53 -12.09 8.28 -9.58
CA VAL A 53 -12.29 6.84 -9.48
C VAL A 53 -11.72 6.29 -8.18
N ALA A 54 -12.27 5.20 -7.68
CA ALA A 54 -11.77 4.50 -6.52
C ALA A 54 -11.97 2.99 -6.64
N ARG A 55 -11.35 2.25 -5.73
CA ARG A 55 -11.47 0.81 -5.61
C ARG A 55 -12.61 0.47 -4.64
N CYS A 56 -13.32 -0.63 -4.90
CA CYS A 56 -14.47 -1.04 -4.08
C CYS A 56 -14.15 -2.06 -2.97
N GLY A 57 -12.96 -2.66 -2.98
CA GLY A 57 -12.55 -3.66 -1.98
C GLY A 57 -11.09 -4.11 -2.13
N PRO A 58 -10.60 -5.02 -1.27
CA PRO A 58 -9.20 -5.46 -1.29
C PRO A 58 -8.82 -6.33 -2.50
N TYR A 59 -9.77 -6.89 -3.26
CA TYR A 59 -9.57 -7.76 -4.42
C TYR A 59 -10.08 -7.11 -5.71
N GLU A 60 -9.54 -7.52 -6.86
CA GLU A 60 -9.97 -6.92 -8.15
C GLU A 60 -11.41 -7.29 -8.50
N ALA A 61 -11.85 -8.48 -8.04
CA ALA A 61 -13.22 -8.94 -8.14
C ALA A 61 -14.23 -8.05 -7.41
N ASP A 62 -13.78 -7.25 -6.43
CA ASP A 62 -14.64 -6.30 -5.73
C ASP A 62 -14.99 -5.09 -6.62
N GLY A 63 -14.25 -4.90 -7.72
CA GLY A 63 -14.52 -3.85 -8.70
C GLY A 63 -13.93 -2.48 -8.34
N TRP A 64 -14.31 -1.51 -9.15
CA TRP A 64 -13.95 -0.09 -9.03
C TRP A 64 -15.22 0.75 -9.24
N GLU A 65 -15.17 2.01 -8.85
CA GLU A 65 -16.30 2.93 -8.96
C GLU A 65 -15.86 4.33 -9.42
N VAL A 66 -16.80 5.05 -10.02
CA VAL A 66 -16.70 6.49 -10.29
C VAL A 66 -17.30 7.24 -9.11
N LEU A 67 -16.49 8.04 -8.42
CA LEU A 67 -16.93 8.86 -7.29
C LEU A 67 -17.51 10.20 -7.73
N ALA A 68 -16.97 10.75 -8.82
CA ALA A 68 -17.42 12.00 -9.41
C ALA A 68 -17.15 11.98 -10.91
N ASP A 69 -18.06 12.55 -11.69
CA ASP A 69 -17.91 12.79 -13.12
C ASP A 69 -18.63 14.10 -13.45
N SER A 70 -17.88 15.14 -13.79
CA SER A 70 -18.45 16.47 -14.01
C SER A 70 -17.55 17.37 -14.84
N CYS A 71 -18.15 18.17 -15.72
CA CYS A 71 -17.49 19.34 -16.32
C CYS A 71 -17.56 20.59 -15.42
N GLU A 72 -18.26 20.50 -14.29
CA GLU A 72 -18.41 21.57 -13.30
C GLU A 72 -17.96 21.14 -11.89
N PRO A 73 -16.75 20.54 -11.72
CA PRO A 73 -16.34 20.01 -10.43
C PRO A 73 -16.26 21.10 -9.36
N ARG A 74 -16.82 20.84 -8.18
CA ARG A 74 -16.85 21.80 -7.04
C ARG A 74 -16.25 21.26 -5.76
N ARG A 75 -16.35 19.96 -5.52
CA ARG A 75 -15.87 19.29 -4.32
C ARG A 75 -15.17 18.01 -4.69
N PHE A 76 -14.06 17.75 -4.01
CA PHE A 76 -13.33 16.50 -4.12
C PHE A 76 -14.03 15.46 -3.25
N VAL A 77 -14.30 14.28 -3.79
CA VAL A 77 -14.84 13.17 -2.98
C VAL A 77 -13.67 12.49 -2.28
N PRO A 78 -13.50 12.61 -0.95
CA PRO A 78 -12.26 12.19 -0.29
C PRO A 78 -12.14 10.67 -0.12
N ARG A 79 -13.23 9.93 -0.34
CA ARG A 79 -13.30 8.51 -0.01
C ARG A 79 -14.36 7.80 -0.85
N GLY A 80 -14.03 6.60 -1.32
CA GLY A 80 -14.98 5.64 -1.88
C GLY A 80 -15.42 4.58 -0.87
N ARG A 81 -15.97 3.47 -1.36
CA ARG A 81 -16.39 2.31 -0.54
C ARG A 81 -15.24 1.67 0.22
N TRP A 82 -14.05 1.67 -0.38
CA TRP A 82 -12.87 1.05 0.20
C TRP A 82 -11.61 1.88 -0.06
N THR A 83 -10.88 2.19 1.00
CA THR A 83 -9.67 2.99 0.98
C THR A 83 -8.46 2.14 1.29
N LEU A 84 -7.28 2.67 0.96
CA LEU A 84 -6.04 2.03 1.39
C LEU A 84 -5.90 2.07 2.92
N MET A 85 -6.39 3.11 3.59
CA MET A 85 -6.41 3.14 5.06
C MET A 85 -7.25 1.99 5.64
N ASP A 86 -8.41 1.68 5.06
CA ASP A 86 -9.22 0.53 5.50
C ASP A 86 -8.44 -0.76 5.37
N GLU A 87 -7.82 -1.00 4.19
CA GLU A 87 -7.02 -2.20 3.97
C GLU A 87 -5.88 -2.31 4.99
N LEU A 88 -5.14 -1.23 5.22
CA LEU A 88 -4.03 -1.23 6.16
C LEU A 88 -4.50 -1.47 7.60
N SER A 89 -5.58 -0.81 8.01
CA SER A 89 -6.16 -0.89 9.36
C SER A 89 -6.73 -2.27 9.67
N VAL A 90 -7.61 -2.81 8.81
CA VAL A 90 -8.19 -4.15 9.04
C VAL A 90 -7.12 -5.24 9.02
N ASN A 91 -6.00 -5.00 8.34
CA ASN A 91 -4.90 -5.95 8.29
C ASN A 91 -3.87 -5.77 9.41
N GLY A 92 -3.88 -4.66 10.15
CA GLY A 92 -2.82 -4.32 11.11
C GLY A 92 -1.45 -4.32 10.42
N THR A 93 -1.35 -3.56 9.33
CA THR A 93 -0.13 -3.45 8.51
C THR A 93 0.04 -2.02 8.01
N VAL A 94 1.28 -1.67 7.65
CA VAL A 94 1.62 -0.41 6.97
C VAL A 94 2.10 -0.67 5.54
N VAL A 95 2.10 0.40 4.72
CA VAL A 95 2.88 0.38 3.48
C VAL A 95 4.37 0.43 3.82
N GLN A 96 5.20 -0.28 3.05
CA GLN A 96 6.65 -0.32 3.25
C GLN A 96 7.37 -0.16 1.93
N ALA A 97 8.51 0.55 1.91
CA ALA A 97 9.28 0.77 0.69
C ALA A 97 9.76 -0.54 0.04
N ALA A 98 10.02 -1.58 0.85
CA ALA A 98 10.36 -2.92 0.39
C ALA A 98 9.22 -3.60 -0.41
N GLY A 99 7.98 -3.17 -0.20
CA GLY A 99 6.82 -3.58 -0.99
C GLY A 99 6.70 -2.88 -2.36
N GLY A 100 7.67 -2.02 -2.71
CA GLY A 100 7.68 -1.26 -3.96
C GLY A 100 6.50 -0.31 -4.08
N ASN A 101 6.07 -0.06 -5.31
CA ASN A 101 4.92 0.79 -5.63
C ASN A 101 3.57 0.03 -5.64
N SER A 102 3.49 -1.11 -4.94
CA SER A 102 2.29 -1.98 -4.94
C SER A 102 1.01 -1.25 -4.51
N CYS A 103 1.08 -0.39 -3.50
CA CYS A 103 -0.07 0.44 -3.09
C CYS A 103 -0.53 1.36 -4.23
N SER A 104 0.41 2.00 -4.92
CA SER A 104 0.11 2.88 -6.06
C SER A 104 -0.46 2.11 -7.24
N LEU A 105 0.05 0.91 -7.54
CA LEU A 105 -0.50 0.08 -8.60
C LEU A 105 -1.93 -0.38 -8.27
N LYS A 106 -2.16 -0.82 -7.03
CA LYS A 106 -3.44 -1.39 -6.58
C LYS A 106 -4.55 -0.34 -6.45
N TYR A 107 -4.23 0.84 -5.92
CA TYR A 107 -5.20 1.90 -5.59
C TYR A 107 -5.21 3.07 -6.56
N LYS A 108 -4.22 3.19 -7.45
CA LYS A 108 -4.20 4.24 -8.48
C LYS A 108 -4.17 3.65 -9.88
N GLY A 109 -3.17 2.83 -10.19
CA GLY A 109 -2.99 2.25 -11.53
C GLY A 109 -4.22 1.48 -11.98
N TRP A 110 -4.59 0.43 -11.23
CA TRP A 110 -5.70 -0.46 -11.57
C TRP A 110 -7.03 0.29 -11.80
N PRO A 111 -7.57 1.10 -10.86
CA PRO A 111 -8.85 1.78 -11.11
C PRO A 111 -8.79 2.80 -12.26
N LEU A 112 -7.65 3.48 -12.48
CA LEU A 112 -7.48 4.37 -13.63
C LEU A 112 -7.50 3.61 -14.96
N ASP A 113 -6.83 2.46 -15.00
CA ASP A 113 -6.75 1.63 -16.20
C ASP A 113 -8.10 0.97 -16.51
N GLN A 114 -8.82 0.48 -15.48
CA GLN A 114 -10.16 -0.06 -15.67
C GLN A 114 -11.14 1.01 -16.18
N TRP A 115 -11.07 2.22 -15.62
CA TRP A 115 -11.89 3.34 -16.11
C TRP A 115 -11.55 3.69 -17.57
N GLY A 116 -10.26 3.79 -17.92
CA GLY A 116 -9.85 4.07 -19.29
C GLY A 116 -10.34 3.01 -20.29
N LEU A 117 -10.29 1.73 -19.93
CA LEU A 117 -10.82 0.65 -20.78
C LEU A 117 -12.35 0.72 -20.93
N ALA A 118 -13.07 1.13 -19.88
CA ALA A 118 -14.52 1.26 -19.92
C ALA A 118 -14.98 2.50 -20.73
N GLU A 119 -14.26 3.61 -20.62
CA GLU A 119 -14.55 4.86 -21.34
C GLU A 119 -14.15 4.77 -22.83
N PHE A 120 -13.10 4.00 -23.14
CA PHE A 120 -12.54 3.88 -24.48
C PHE A 120 -12.45 2.40 -24.95
N PRO A 121 -13.59 1.67 -25.05
CA PRO A 121 -13.59 0.23 -25.31
C PRO A 121 -13.02 -0.13 -26.68
N ASP A 122 -13.27 0.68 -27.70
CA ASP A 122 -12.92 0.40 -29.10
C ASP A 122 -11.94 1.40 -29.71
N ARG A 123 -11.48 2.38 -28.94
CA ARG A 123 -10.55 3.41 -29.42
C ARG A 123 -9.33 3.54 -28.52
N PRO A 124 -8.13 3.78 -29.07
CA PRO A 124 -6.98 4.13 -28.26
C PRO A 124 -7.18 5.53 -27.64
N PHE A 125 -6.56 5.76 -26.49
CA PHE A 125 -6.47 7.10 -25.89
C PHE A 125 -5.02 7.47 -25.57
N ARG A 126 -4.76 8.77 -25.40
CA ARG A 126 -3.46 9.30 -24.99
C ARG A 126 -3.50 9.60 -23.49
N LYS A 127 -2.55 9.04 -22.73
CA LYS A 127 -2.38 9.34 -21.31
C LYS A 127 -1.23 10.32 -21.13
N ILE A 128 -1.54 11.49 -20.57
CA ILE A 128 -0.55 12.51 -20.25
C ILE A 128 -0.08 12.31 -18.81
N VAL A 129 1.24 12.16 -18.61
CA VAL A 129 1.83 11.99 -17.28
C VAL A 129 2.84 13.11 -17.02
N GLY A 130 2.65 13.82 -15.90
CA GLY A 130 3.49 14.95 -15.49
C GLY A 130 4.85 14.58 -14.88
N TYR A 131 5.57 13.61 -15.45
CA TYR A 131 6.96 13.36 -15.07
C TYR A 131 7.86 14.49 -15.56
N HIS A 132 8.72 15.01 -14.70
CA HIS A 132 9.62 16.11 -15.03
C HIS A 132 10.93 15.62 -15.68
N ALA A 133 11.74 16.53 -16.23
CA ALA A 133 12.92 16.24 -17.05
C ALA A 133 14.01 15.37 -16.40
N ARG A 134 13.99 15.14 -15.08
CA ARG A 134 14.94 14.25 -14.39
C ARG A 134 14.35 12.88 -14.06
N GLU A 135 13.12 12.60 -14.47
CA GLU A 135 12.38 11.36 -14.16
C GLU A 135 12.35 10.36 -15.33
N HIS A 136 13.28 10.43 -16.28
CA HIS A 136 13.34 9.53 -17.44
C HIS A 136 13.30 8.03 -17.09
N LYS A 137 13.89 7.65 -15.95
CA LYS A 137 13.83 6.25 -15.49
C LYS A 137 12.39 5.81 -15.21
N ARG A 138 11.58 6.68 -14.59
CA ARG A 138 10.16 6.41 -14.31
C ARG A 138 9.33 6.34 -15.60
N ALA A 139 9.59 7.25 -16.54
CA ALA A 139 8.98 7.25 -17.87
C ALA A 139 9.24 5.91 -18.59
N ARG A 140 10.50 5.49 -18.70
CA ARG A 140 10.86 4.20 -19.34
C ARG A 140 10.19 2.99 -18.67
N THR A 141 10.13 2.96 -17.33
CA THR A 141 9.44 1.88 -16.62
C THR A 141 7.94 1.88 -16.95
N TYR A 142 7.31 3.05 -16.98
CA TYR A 142 5.90 3.18 -17.30
C TYR A 142 5.59 2.81 -18.76
N ASP A 143 6.44 3.22 -19.71
CA ASP A 143 6.35 2.83 -21.12
C ASP A 143 6.43 1.31 -21.29
N GLY A 144 7.35 0.64 -20.58
CA GLY A 144 7.45 -0.82 -20.59
C GLY A 144 6.19 -1.52 -20.08
N CYS A 145 5.58 -0.99 -19.01
CA CYS A 145 4.31 -1.49 -18.50
C CYS A 145 3.19 -1.30 -19.54
N GLN A 146 3.04 -0.09 -20.08
CA GLN A 146 2.00 0.21 -21.07
C GLN A 146 2.17 -0.62 -22.35
N HIS A 147 3.41 -0.81 -22.81
CA HIS A 147 3.72 -1.67 -23.94
C HIS A 147 3.27 -3.12 -23.68
N THR A 148 3.55 -3.64 -22.49
CA THR A 148 3.11 -4.98 -22.07
C THR A 148 1.59 -5.09 -22.09
N ASP A 149 0.87 -4.07 -21.63
CA ASP A 149 -0.59 -4.09 -21.62
C ASP A 149 -1.21 -3.94 -23.02
N ASN A 150 -0.62 -3.14 -23.90
CA ASN A 150 -0.97 -3.11 -25.33
C ASN A 150 -0.78 -4.48 -26.00
N LEU A 151 0.34 -5.17 -25.72
CA LEU A 151 0.59 -6.52 -26.23
C LEU A 151 -0.44 -7.53 -25.73
N LYS A 152 -0.78 -7.50 -24.43
CA LYS A 152 -1.83 -8.36 -23.86
C LYS A 152 -3.19 -8.12 -24.53
N ALA A 153 -3.54 -6.86 -24.79
CA ALA A 153 -4.77 -6.49 -25.47
C ALA A 153 -4.77 -6.78 -26.98
N ARG A 154 -3.61 -7.15 -27.55
CA ARG A 154 -3.40 -7.35 -29.00
C ARG A 154 -3.82 -6.15 -29.85
N ARG A 155 -3.80 -4.96 -29.25
CA ARG A 155 -4.09 -3.67 -29.88
C ARG A 155 -3.43 -2.57 -29.07
N THR A 156 -3.24 -1.40 -29.68
CA THR A 156 -2.92 -0.20 -28.92
C THR A 156 -4.16 0.23 -28.12
N ILE A 157 -4.12 0.06 -26.79
CA ILE A 157 -5.15 0.57 -25.89
C ILE A 157 -4.84 2.00 -25.46
N CYS A 158 -3.55 2.30 -25.22
CA CYS A 158 -3.11 3.59 -24.72
C CYS A 158 -1.68 3.89 -25.18
N THR A 159 -1.43 5.15 -25.51
CA THR A 159 -0.07 5.71 -25.64
C THR A 159 0.18 6.68 -24.48
N VAL A 160 1.44 6.85 -24.08
CA VAL A 160 1.80 7.73 -22.96
C VAL A 160 2.68 8.87 -23.45
N GLU A 161 2.44 10.07 -22.94
CA GLU A 161 3.24 11.26 -23.23
C GLU A 161 3.70 11.97 -21.97
N TYR A 162 4.88 12.60 -22.05
CA TYR A 162 5.56 13.27 -20.94
C TYR A 162 5.94 14.72 -21.31
N PRO A 163 4.98 15.66 -21.35
CA PRO A 163 5.24 17.01 -21.86
C PRO A 163 6.38 17.75 -21.14
N LEU A 164 6.49 17.60 -19.81
CA LEU A 164 7.52 18.27 -19.02
C LEU A 164 8.92 17.71 -19.31
N ILE A 165 9.05 16.42 -19.64
CA ILE A 165 10.30 15.84 -20.15
C ILE A 165 10.63 16.44 -21.51
N GLY A 166 9.66 16.46 -22.43
CA GLY A 166 9.86 16.99 -23.78
C GLY A 166 10.27 18.46 -23.81
N GLN A 167 9.83 19.23 -22.82
CA GLN A 167 10.18 20.64 -22.64
C GLN A 167 11.47 20.87 -21.84
N GLY A 168 12.08 19.82 -21.28
CA GLY A 168 13.24 19.95 -20.40
C GLY A 168 12.92 20.63 -19.06
N TRP A 169 11.65 20.64 -18.64
CA TRP A 169 11.23 21.25 -17.38
C TRP A 169 11.52 20.30 -16.23
N ASP A 170 12.48 20.67 -15.39
CA ASP A 170 12.73 19.99 -14.14
C ASP A 170 11.86 20.54 -13.01
N ARG A 171 12.14 20.05 -11.79
CA ARG A 171 11.35 20.37 -10.60
C ARG A 171 11.31 21.87 -10.32
N ASP A 172 12.44 22.54 -10.45
CA ASP A 172 12.60 23.94 -10.06
C ASP A 172 11.82 24.84 -11.00
N ILE A 173 11.85 24.53 -12.31
CA ILE A 173 11.05 25.22 -13.33
C ILE A 173 9.55 25.04 -13.07
N VAL A 174 9.12 23.82 -12.76
CA VAL A 174 7.70 23.55 -12.48
C VAL A 174 7.23 24.30 -11.23
N GLU A 175 8.03 24.29 -10.15
CA GLU A 175 7.67 25.00 -8.91
C GLU A 175 7.66 26.52 -9.12
N ALA A 176 8.64 27.09 -9.81
CA ALA A 176 8.65 28.51 -10.16
C ALA A 176 7.44 28.90 -11.02
N ARG A 177 7.03 28.02 -11.94
CA ARG A 177 5.84 28.23 -12.76
C ARG A 177 4.56 28.20 -11.93
N LEU A 178 4.42 27.24 -11.02
CA LEU A 178 3.26 27.17 -10.12
C LEU A 178 3.22 28.38 -9.19
N PHE A 179 4.36 28.82 -8.66
CA PHE A 179 4.45 30.03 -7.85
C PHE A 179 4.03 31.28 -8.62
N THR A 180 4.48 31.41 -9.88
CA THR A 180 4.08 32.53 -10.75
C THR A 180 2.56 32.53 -11.02
N GLU A 181 1.96 31.36 -11.16
CA GLU A 181 0.54 31.22 -11.47
C GLU A 181 -0.36 31.46 -10.25
N PHE A 182 0.02 30.89 -9.10
CA PHE A 182 -0.86 30.80 -7.93
C PHE A 182 -0.43 31.71 -6.77
N GLY A 183 0.78 32.27 -6.82
CA GLY A 183 1.31 33.17 -5.80
C GLY A 183 1.83 32.48 -4.54
N PHE A 184 1.93 31.15 -4.51
CA PHE A 184 2.46 30.39 -3.37
C PHE A 184 3.20 29.13 -3.83
N LEU A 185 4.04 28.60 -2.93
CA LEU A 185 4.75 27.34 -3.17
C LEU A 185 3.77 26.17 -3.08
N TRP A 186 3.54 25.51 -4.20
CA TRP A 186 2.60 24.39 -4.28
C TRP A 186 3.17 23.15 -3.56
N PRO A 187 2.56 22.65 -2.49
CA PRO A 187 3.06 21.51 -1.75
C PRO A 187 2.94 20.23 -2.57
N LYS A 188 3.84 19.27 -2.32
CA LYS A 188 3.76 17.97 -3.01
C LYS A 188 2.56 17.16 -2.53
N SER A 189 1.83 16.60 -3.49
CA SER A 189 0.73 15.69 -3.24
C SER A 189 1.24 14.25 -3.05
N TYR A 190 0.76 13.61 -2.00
CA TYR A 190 0.97 12.20 -1.66
C TYR A 190 -0.02 11.78 -0.57
N CYS A 191 -0.12 10.49 -0.26
CA CYS A 191 -0.98 10.02 0.84
C CYS A 191 -0.32 10.28 2.20
N THR A 192 -1.10 10.49 3.26
CA THR A 192 -0.60 10.81 4.62
C THR A 192 0.46 9.83 5.14
N PHE A 193 0.34 8.54 4.83
CA PHE A 193 1.25 7.48 5.23
C PHE A 193 2.28 7.06 4.15
N CYS A 194 2.54 7.90 3.14
CA CYS A 194 3.47 7.55 2.07
C CYS A 194 4.89 7.37 2.62
N VAL A 195 5.45 6.15 2.52
CA VAL A 195 6.84 5.84 2.89
C VAL A 195 7.90 6.55 2.06
N TYR A 196 7.49 7.10 0.91
CA TYR A 196 8.33 7.95 0.10
C TYR A 196 8.21 9.42 0.50
N SER A 197 7.56 9.77 1.61
CA SER A 197 7.46 11.16 2.10
C SER A 197 8.82 11.83 2.35
N GLY A 198 9.92 11.08 2.43
CA GLY A 198 11.29 11.61 2.45
C GLY A 198 11.93 11.85 1.08
N SER A 199 11.33 11.36 -0.02
CA SER A 199 11.78 11.58 -1.41
C SER A 199 10.74 12.30 -2.29
N CYS A 200 9.45 12.09 -2.04
CA CYS A 200 8.31 12.79 -2.64
C CYS A 200 8.10 14.18 -2.02
N SER A 201 8.39 14.31 -0.73
CA SER A 201 8.51 15.55 0.03
C SER A 201 9.90 15.52 0.67
N ALA A 202 10.53 16.67 0.93
CA ALA A 202 11.64 16.62 1.87
C ALA A 202 11.05 16.22 3.24
N GLN A 203 11.71 15.35 4.00
CA GLN A 203 11.23 14.90 5.32
C GLN A 203 10.75 16.07 6.23
N PRO A 204 11.44 17.22 6.31
CA PRO A 204 10.96 18.35 7.10
C PRO A 204 9.57 18.86 6.71
N ALA A 205 9.26 18.90 5.41
CA ALA A 205 7.95 19.34 4.94
C ALA A 205 6.84 18.32 5.24
N HIS A 206 7.18 17.03 5.33
CA HIS A 206 6.23 16.01 5.78
C HIS A 206 5.91 16.17 7.27
N LEU A 207 6.94 16.38 8.11
CA LEU A 207 6.77 16.58 9.55
C LEU A 207 6.01 17.88 9.85
N ALA A 208 6.27 18.95 9.09
CA ALA A 208 5.48 20.18 9.16
C ALA A 208 3.99 19.93 8.89
N ARG A 209 3.63 19.16 7.86
CA ARG A 209 2.22 18.83 7.59
C ARG A 209 1.59 17.97 8.67
N LEU A 210 2.34 17.04 9.27
CA LEU A 210 1.83 16.30 10.44
C LEU A 210 1.59 17.22 11.65
N ARG A 211 2.30 18.34 11.76
CA ARG A 211 2.06 19.36 12.79
C ARG A 211 0.78 20.14 12.52
N ASP A 212 0.54 20.48 11.26
CA ASP A 212 -0.60 21.31 10.85
C ASP A 212 -1.91 20.51 10.76
N HIS A 213 -1.84 19.20 10.51
CA HIS A 213 -3.00 18.30 10.34
C HIS A 213 -3.04 17.22 11.41
N LEU A 214 -3.38 17.63 12.64
CA LEU A 214 -3.30 16.79 13.85
C LEU A 214 -4.06 15.46 13.73
N GLU A 215 -5.29 15.50 13.22
CA GLU A 215 -6.12 14.29 13.08
C GLU A 215 -5.49 13.27 12.12
N GLN A 216 -4.96 13.75 10.98
CA GLN A 216 -4.27 12.90 10.01
C GLN A 216 -2.94 12.36 10.57
N ALA A 217 -2.28 13.12 11.43
CA ALA A 217 -1.06 12.65 12.11
C ALA A 217 -1.35 11.53 13.10
N VAL A 218 -2.40 11.66 13.92
CA VAL A 218 -2.83 10.62 14.86
C VAL A 218 -3.22 9.34 14.12
N GLU A 219 -3.98 9.44 13.02
CA GLU A 219 -4.39 8.29 12.22
C GLU A 219 -3.20 7.46 11.72
N VAL A 220 -2.18 8.12 11.17
CA VAL A 220 -1.00 7.45 10.63
C VAL A 220 -0.09 6.90 11.73
N LEU A 221 0.07 7.63 12.85
CA LEU A 221 0.82 7.15 14.01
C LEU A 221 0.18 5.92 14.65
N ALA A 222 -1.15 5.94 14.83
CA ALA A 222 -1.90 4.80 15.37
C ALA A 222 -1.84 3.57 14.45
N LEU A 223 -1.82 3.79 13.13
CA LEU A 223 -1.63 2.72 12.15
C LEU A 223 -0.26 2.05 12.29
N GLU A 224 0.82 2.83 12.43
CA GLU A 224 2.16 2.26 12.67
C GLU A 224 2.23 1.52 14.00
N TYR A 225 1.71 2.11 15.08
CA TYR A 225 1.66 1.49 16.40
C TYR A 225 0.99 0.11 16.35
N THR A 226 -0.19 0.03 15.73
CA THR A 226 -0.96 -1.22 15.61
C THR A 226 -0.24 -2.25 14.74
N SER A 227 0.34 -1.81 13.62
CA SER A 227 1.13 -2.67 12.74
C SER A 227 2.35 -3.24 13.47
N MET A 228 3.05 -2.42 14.25
CA MET A 228 4.23 -2.82 15.02
C MET A 228 3.88 -3.73 16.19
N ALA A 229 2.75 -3.52 16.88
CA ALA A 229 2.29 -4.42 17.93
C ALA A 229 2.14 -5.86 17.41
N LEU A 230 1.59 -6.03 16.20
CA LEU A 230 1.38 -7.33 15.57
C LEU A 230 2.55 -7.81 14.69
N ASN A 231 3.53 -6.95 14.44
CA ASN A 231 4.71 -7.24 13.64
C ASN A 231 5.88 -6.32 13.97
N GLU A 232 6.92 -6.81 14.64
CA GLU A 232 8.12 -6.02 14.99
C GLU A 232 8.78 -5.29 13.82
N ASN A 233 8.65 -5.81 12.59
CA ASN A 233 9.19 -5.21 11.38
C ASN A 233 8.11 -4.40 10.61
N GLY A 234 7.06 -3.98 11.30
CA GLY A 234 5.86 -3.34 10.76
C GLY A 234 5.89 -1.82 10.79
N SER A 235 7.08 -1.20 10.78
CA SER A 235 7.26 0.25 10.67
C SER A 235 7.15 0.73 9.21
N PHE A 236 6.85 2.02 9.02
CA PHE A 236 6.87 2.66 7.70
C PHE A 236 8.29 2.71 7.12
N TYR A 237 9.28 2.99 7.96
CA TYR A 237 10.66 3.23 7.56
C TYR A 237 11.57 2.03 7.91
N PRO A 238 12.56 1.70 7.06
CA PRO A 238 13.50 0.60 7.34
C PRO A 238 14.37 0.81 8.59
N LYS A 239 14.56 2.06 8.99
CA LYS A 239 15.33 2.46 10.18
C LYS A 239 14.49 3.44 10.98
N GLY A 240 14.19 3.05 12.21
CA GLY A 240 13.32 3.82 13.11
C GLY A 240 11.84 3.79 12.72
N THR A 241 11.07 4.54 13.50
CA THR A 241 9.61 4.65 13.44
C THR A 241 9.19 6.07 13.04
N LEU A 242 7.98 6.23 12.52
CA LEU A 242 7.39 7.56 12.36
C LEU A 242 7.28 8.28 13.71
N TYR A 243 6.97 7.55 14.79
CA TYR A 243 6.95 8.11 16.14
C TYR A 243 8.28 8.80 16.49
N GLU A 244 9.42 8.13 16.28
CA GLU A 244 10.74 8.71 16.55
C GLU A 244 11.03 9.95 15.72
N LEU A 245 10.60 9.96 14.44
CA LEU A 245 10.75 11.14 13.58
C LEU A 245 9.91 12.33 14.09
N VAL A 246 8.66 12.07 14.49
CA VAL A 246 7.74 13.08 15.03
C VAL A 246 8.23 13.61 16.39
N ALA A 247 8.78 12.73 17.23
CA ALA A 247 9.41 13.09 18.49
C ALA A 247 10.67 13.94 18.28
N GLY A 248 11.56 13.52 17.37
CA GLY A 248 12.78 14.26 17.04
C GLY A 248 12.52 15.65 16.44
N ASP A 249 11.38 15.84 15.78
CA ASP A 249 10.90 17.13 15.25
C ASP A 249 10.23 18.01 16.31
N GLY A 250 9.99 17.49 17.52
CA GLY A 250 9.35 18.24 18.60
C GLY A 250 7.85 18.44 18.40
N ASN A 251 7.19 17.62 17.58
CA ASN A 251 5.75 17.69 17.33
C ASN A 251 4.94 17.08 18.50
N THR A 252 5.06 17.71 19.68
CA THR A 252 4.48 17.21 20.93
C THR A 252 2.95 17.19 20.95
N ALA A 253 2.30 18.03 20.13
CA ALA A 253 0.85 18.03 20.02
C ALA A 253 0.34 16.73 19.38
N ALA A 254 0.99 16.28 18.30
CA ALA A 254 0.67 14.99 17.66
C ALA A 254 0.89 13.81 18.59
N LEU A 255 1.99 13.80 19.36
CA LEU A 255 2.27 12.73 20.32
C LEU A 255 1.25 12.69 21.47
N ARG A 256 0.92 13.83 22.07
CA ARG A 256 -0.14 13.89 23.11
C ARG A 256 -1.51 13.45 22.57
N ALA A 257 -1.82 13.82 21.33
CA ALA A 257 -3.07 13.40 20.71
C ALA A 257 -3.09 11.90 20.41
N LEU A 258 -1.95 11.31 20.04
CA LEU A 258 -1.80 9.86 19.92
C LEU A 258 -1.99 9.16 21.28
N ASP A 259 -1.39 9.67 22.35
CA ASP A 259 -1.58 9.11 23.70
C ASP A 259 -3.05 9.13 24.10
N GLY A 260 -3.74 10.26 23.88
CA GLY A 260 -5.17 10.37 24.11
C GLY A 260 -5.99 9.39 23.26
N HIS A 261 -5.64 9.24 21.98
CA HIS A 261 -6.27 8.28 21.09
C HIS A 261 -6.12 6.84 21.60
N LEU A 262 -4.90 6.41 21.93
CA LEU A 262 -4.62 5.06 22.44
C LEU A 262 -5.26 4.79 23.80
N ALA A 263 -5.32 5.79 24.68
CA ALA A 263 -5.98 5.69 25.99
C ALA A 263 -7.50 5.52 25.87
N SER A 264 -8.10 6.10 24.83
CA SER A 264 -9.56 6.02 24.58
C SER A 264 -9.98 4.85 23.71
N ALA A 265 -9.03 4.19 23.02
CA ALA A 265 -9.32 3.11 22.11
C ALA A 265 -9.87 1.87 22.84
N GLU A 266 -10.74 1.11 22.18
CA GLU A 266 -10.94 -0.29 22.54
C GLU A 266 -9.67 -1.06 22.16
N TRP A 267 -9.25 -2.00 23.00
CA TRP A 267 -8.10 -2.86 22.78
C TRP A 267 -8.52 -4.30 22.55
N ALA A 268 -7.65 -5.06 21.89
CA ALA A 268 -7.86 -6.48 21.67
C ALA A 268 -6.60 -7.28 21.98
N LEU A 269 -6.80 -8.49 22.50
CA LEU A 269 -5.77 -9.53 22.57
C LEU A 269 -5.81 -10.31 21.27
N TYR A 270 -4.69 -10.32 20.55
CA TYR A 270 -4.51 -11.05 19.31
C TYR A 270 -3.63 -12.26 19.53
N ARG A 271 -4.01 -13.41 18.96
CA ARG A 271 -3.10 -14.54 18.77
C ARG A 271 -2.54 -14.47 17.35
N VAL A 272 -1.22 -14.43 17.24
CA VAL A 272 -0.50 -14.35 15.97
C VAL A 272 0.35 -15.59 15.79
N ARG A 273 0.09 -16.32 14.70
CA ARG A 273 0.89 -17.48 14.28
C ARG A 273 1.50 -17.22 12.92
N ARG A 274 2.76 -17.59 12.74
CA ARG A 274 3.47 -17.42 11.47
C ARG A 274 4.27 -18.65 11.11
N VAL A 275 4.23 -18.99 9.83
CA VAL A 275 5.10 -20.00 9.23
C VAL A 275 6.03 -19.28 8.26
N PHE A 276 7.33 -19.45 8.47
CA PHE A 276 8.37 -18.95 7.60
C PHE A 276 8.99 -20.12 6.83
N PRO A 277 8.63 -20.33 5.55
CA PRO A 277 9.29 -21.33 4.73
C PRO A 277 10.70 -20.88 4.31
N PRO A 278 11.58 -21.79 3.88
CA PRO A 278 12.85 -21.42 3.26
C PRO A 278 12.62 -20.71 1.93
N ALA A 279 13.49 -19.76 1.59
CA ALA A 279 13.39 -19.00 0.35
C ALA A 279 13.69 -19.88 -0.87
N ARG A 280 13.13 -19.50 -2.03
CA ARG A 280 13.54 -20.10 -3.32
C ARG A 280 14.94 -19.61 -3.69
N THR A 281 15.82 -20.54 -4.09
CA THR A 281 17.12 -20.22 -4.69
C THR A 281 16.97 -19.58 -6.06
N GLY A 282 18.01 -18.90 -6.56
CA GLY A 282 18.02 -18.36 -7.93
C GLY A 282 17.83 -19.46 -8.98
N SER A 283 18.58 -20.56 -8.84
CA SER A 283 18.48 -21.74 -9.71
C SER A 283 17.10 -22.40 -9.68
N CYS A 284 16.35 -22.26 -8.59
CA CYS A 284 14.95 -22.70 -8.53
C CYS A 284 14.05 -21.83 -9.41
N ARG A 285 14.26 -20.52 -9.44
CA ARG A 285 13.45 -19.59 -10.24
C ARG A 285 13.76 -19.72 -11.72
N GLU A 286 15.03 -19.91 -12.06
CA GLU A 286 15.46 -20.17 -13.43
C GLU A 286 14.83 -21.46 -13.99
N ARG A 287 14.84 -22.55 -13.20
CA ARG A 287 14.29 -23.85 -13.64
C ARG A 287 12.77 -23.94 -13.56
N HIS A 288 12.18 -23.31 -12.55
CA HIS A 288 10.77 -23.49 -12.18
C HIS A 288 10.02 -22.16 -12.09
N GLY A 289 10.41 -21.19 -12.90
CA GLY A 289 9.72 -19.91 -13.04
C GLY A 289 9.55 -19.11 -11.74
N ASP A 290 8.75 -18.05 -11.79
CA ASP A 290 8.34 -17.25 -10.64
C ASP A 290 6.98 -17.68 -10.07
N SER A 291 6.69 -17.24 -8.85
CA SER A 291 5.36 -17.44 -8.24
C SER A 291 4.31 -16.59 -8.96
N CYS A 292 3.11 -17.12 -9.20
CA CYS A 292 1.99 -16.30 -9.66
C CYS A 292 1.54 -15.39 -8.50
N PRO A 293 1.59 -14.06 -8.64
CA PRO A 293 1.26 -13.14 -7.55
C PRO A 293 -0.25 -13.08 -7.26
N SER A 294 -1.08 -13.34 -8.27
CA SER A 294 -2.55 -13.31 -8.19
C SER A 294 -3.13 -14.47 -9.00
N PRO A 295 -3.04 -15.71 -8.49
CA PRO A 295 -3.58 -16.86 -9.20
C PRO A 295 -5.10 -16.76 -9.26
N TRP A 296 -5.66 -16.61 -10.46
CA TRP A 296 -7.10 -16.76 -10.70
C TRP A 296 -7.46 -18.23 -10.94
N PRO A 297 -8.74 -18.63 -10.89
CA PRO A 297 -9.14 -20.03 -11.09
C PRO A 297 -8.62 -20.66 -12.40
N GLY A 298 -8.42 -19.86 -13.48
CA GLY A 298 -7.86 -20.34 -14.75
C GLY A 298 -6.33 -20.41 -14.81
N CYS A 299 -5.61 -20.16 -13.71
CA CYS A 299 -4.14 -20.27 -13.68
C CYS A 299 -3.70 -21.72 -13.57
N LEU A 300 -4.55 -22.59 -13.03
CA LEU A 300 -4.27 -24.01 -12.86
C LEU A 300 -5.30 -24.80 -13.66
N ASP A 301 -4.82 -25.79 -14.40
CA ASP A 301 -5.65 -26.82 -15.01
C ASP A 301 -6.35 -27.60 -13.88
N PRO A 302 -7.68 -27.75 -13.89
CA PRO A 302 -8.40 -28.32 -12.75
C PRO A 302 -8.12 -29.82 -12.55
N ASP A 303 -7.73 -30.54 -13.59
CA ASP A 303 -7.56 -32.00 -13.56
C ASP A 303 -6.14 -32.38 -13.11
N THR A 304 -5.14 -31.67 -13.61
CA THR A 304 -3.72 -31.89 -13.30
C THR A 304 -3.20 -30.97 -12.19
N GLY A 305 -3.95 -29.90 -11.91
CA GLY A 305 -3.54 -28.74 -11.14
C GLY A 305 -2.44 -27.90 -11.81
N GLU A 306 -1.92 -28.30 -12.97
CA GLU A 306 -0.70 -27.71 -13.55
C GLU A 306 -0.94 -26.28 -13.97
N ARG A 307 0.10 -25.46 -14.06
CA ARG A 307 -0.10 -24.11 -14.59
C ARG A 307 -0.60 -24.22 -16.02
N THR A 308 -1.69 -23.52 -16.31
CA THR A 308 -2.20 -23.44 -17.68
C THR A 308 -1.14 -22.81 -18.59
N PRO A 309 -1.12 -23.11 -19.91
CA PRO A 309 -0.13 -22.57 -20.83
C PRO A 309 0.04 -21.04 -20.75
N PRO A 310 -1.03 -20.23 -20.59
CA PRO A 310 -0.87 -18.80 -20.34
C PRO A 310 -0.05 -18.55 -19.07
N CYS A 311 -0.41 -19.17 -17.95
CA CYS A 311 0.30 -18.98 -16.68
C CYS A 311 1.77 -19.42 -16.75
N VAL A 312 2.08 -20.51 -17.47
CA VAL A 312 3.46 -20.96 -17.72
C VAL A 312 4.24 -19.96 -18.57
N GLN A 313 3.62 -19.38 -19.61
CA GLN A 313 4.27 -18.38 -20.45
C GLN A 313 4.68 -17.14 -19.65
N TRP A 314 3.83 -16.68 -18.72
CA TRP A 314 4.07 -15.46 -17.95
C TRP A 314 4.99 -15.66 -16.75
N HIS A 315 5.01 -16.86 -16.17
CA HIS A 315 5.64 -17.09 -14.88
C HIS A 315 6.52 -18.34 -14.84
N GLY A 316 6.68 -19.07 -15.94
CA GLY A 316 7.33 -20.37 -15.97
C GLY A 316 6.53 -21.48 -15.28
N PRO A 317 7.06 -22.73 -15.30
CA PRO A 317 6.42 -23.88 -14.69
C PRO A 317 6.40 -23.77 -13.16
N ALA A 318 5.48 -24.42 -12.46
CA ALA A 318 5.43 -24.33 -10.99
C ALA A 318 6.45 -25.25 -10.32
N CYS A 319 7.11 -24.78 -9.26
CA CYS A 319 7.94 -25.63 -8.38
C CYS A 319 7.05 -26.41 -7.40
N ARG A 320 6.49 -27.55 -7.85
CA ARG A 320 5.63 -28.44 -7.04
C ARG A 320 6.42 -29.34 -6.08
N ASP A 321 7.45 -29.99 -6.62
CA ASP A 321 8.31 -30.91 -5.87
C ASP A 321 9.71 -30.31 -5.74
N PRO A 322 9.93 -29.41 -4.76
CA PRO A 322 11.21 -28.75 -4.58
C PRO A 322 12.30 -29.76 -4.24
N GLN A 323 13.26 -29.91 -5.15
CA GLN A 323 14.48 -30.68 -4.93
C GLN A 323 15.37 -30.03 -3.85
N PRO A 324 16.34 -30.74 -3.23
CA PRO A 324 17.20 -30.21 -2.16
C PRO A 324 17.93 -28.89 -2.50
N GLY A 325 18.16 -28.57 -3.77
CA GLY A 325 18.75 -27.28 -4.21
C GLY A 325 17.73 -26.17 -4.52
N CYS A 326 16.43 -26.41 -4.38
CA CYS A 326 15.39 -25.45 -4.72
C CYS A 326 15.08 -24.45 -3.59
N ARG A 327 15.55 -24.73 -2.38
CA ARG A 327 15.24 -23.98 -1.18
C ARG A 327 16.52 -23.68 -0.40
N ASP A 328 16.60 -22.49 0.14
CA ASP A 328 17.71 -22.03 0.97
C ASP A 328 17.22 -21.81 2.40
N ALA A 329 17.64 -22.71 3.29
CA ALA A 329 17.27 -22.68 4.70
C ALA A 329 17.87 -21.49 5.46
N SER A 330 18.89 -20.82 4.92
CA SER A 330 19.48 -19.62 5.53
C SER A 330 18.69 -18.34 5.18
N ARG A 331 17.75 -18.42 4.22
CA ARG A 331 17.02 -17.26 3.71
C ARG A 331 15.53 -17.39 3.93
N LYS A 332 14.91 -16.30 4.39
CA LYS A 332 13.48 -16.23 4.68
C LYS A 332 12.65 -16.24 3.38
N GLY A 333 11.74 -17.22 3.27
CA GLY A 333 10.71 -17.26 2.22
C GLY A 333 9.49 -16.39 2.55
N LYS A 334 8.46 -16.45 1.69
CA LYS A 334 7.22 -15.69 1.90
C LYS A 334 6.44 -16.28 3.08
N ALA A 335 6.34 -15.51 4.16
CA ALA A 335 5.62 -15.93 5.35
C ALA A 335 4.13 -16.20 5.07
N SER A 336 3.57 -17.17 5.80
CA SER A 336 2.14 -17.33 5.99
C SER A 336 1.81 -16.89 7.41
N ARG A 337 0.71 -16.17 7.61
CA ARG A 337 0.30 -15.61 8.90
C ARG A 337 -1.16 -15.99 9.18
N SER A 338 -1.45 -16.28 10.43
CA SER A 338 -2.78 -16.31 11.03
C SER A 338 -2.84 -15.25 12.11
N VAL A 339 -3.95 -14.52 12.14
CA VAL A 339 -4.32 -13.57 13.18
C VAL A 339 -5.70 -13.96 13.66
N GLU A 340 -5.85 -14.11 14.96
CA GLU A 340 -7.10 -14.38 15.63
C GLU A 340 -7.35 -13.29 16.67
N VAL A 341 -8.58 -12.81 16.76
CA VAL A 341 -9.03 -11.92 17.83
C VAL A 341 -9.49 -12.81 18.98
N VAL A 342 -8.76 -12.81 20.09
CA VAL A 342 -9.10 -13.65 21.25
C VAL A 342 -10.21 -13.00 22.06
N ILE A 343 -10.05 -11.71 22.37
CA ILE A 343 -11.03 -10.92 23.12
C ILE A 343 -10.79 -9.42 22.90
N THR A 344 -11.82 -8.61 23.07
CA THR A 344 -11.72 -7.14 23.14
C THR A 344 -12.05 -6.61 24.54
N GLY A 345 -11.57 -5.41 24.86
CA GLY A 345 -11.82 -4.75 26.14
C GLY A 345 -10.99 -3.49 26.29
N THR A 346 -10.89 -2.98 27.52
CA THR A 346 -9.96 -1.88 27.84
C THR A 346 -8.51 -2.36 27.81
N HIS A 347 -7.55 -1.45 27.63
CA HIS A 347 -6.12 -1.76 27.69
C HIS A 347 -5.74 -2.54 28.95
N ALA A 348 -6.22 -2.09 30.13
CA ALA A 348 -5.92 -2.75 31.40
C ALA A 348 -6.44 -4.19 31.46
N GLN A 349 -7.68 -4.42 31.00
CA GLN A 349 -8.28 -5.75 31.00
C GLN A 349 -7.50 -6.74 30.11
N VAL A 350 -7.13 -6.31 28.89
CA VAL A 350 -6.37 -7.19 27.98
C VAL A 350 -4.93 -7.38 28.44
N ALA A 351 -4.31 -6.37 29.05
CA ALA A 351 -2.96 -6.44 29.61
C ALA A 351 -2.90 -7.40 30.82
N ASP A 352 -3.89 -7.38 31.70
CA ASP A 352 -3.98 -8.32 32.81
C ASP A 352 -4.23 -9.75 32.30
N LEU A 353 -5.05 -9.90 31.26
CA LEU A 353 -5.31 -11.21 30.66
C LEU A 353 -4.06 -11.82 30.02
N ILE A 354 -3.30 -11.06 29.22
CA ILE A 354 -2.09 -11.60 28.60
C ILE A 354 -1.06 -12.01 29.66
N ARG A 355 -0.91 -11.25 30.75
CA ARG A 355 -0.02 -11.59 31.87
C ARG A 355 -0.46 -12.86 32.59
N ARG A 356 -1.75 -13.01 32.91
CA ARG A 356 -2.27 -14.25 33.52
C ARG A 356 -2.06 -15.46 32.63
N ARG A 357 -2.40 -15.36 31.35
CA ARG A 357 -2.22 -16.46 30.37
C ARG A 357 -0.77 -16.88 30.25
N ALA A 358 0.14 -15.90 30.20
CA ALA A 358 1.57 -16.19 30.13
C ALA A 358 2.06 -16.94 31.37
N GLN A 359 1.64 -16.50 32.56
CA GLN A 359 1.96 -17.17 33.81
C GLN A 359 1.43 -18.61 33.86
N GLU A 360 0.19 -18.84 33.43
CA GLU A 360 -0.43 -20.18 33.35
C GLU A 360 0.27 -21.11 32.35
N ALA A 361 0.74 -20.56 31.23
CA ALA A 361 1.43 -21.31 30.17
C ALA A 361 2.94 -21.48 30.42
N GLY A 362 3.50 -20.86 31.47
CA GLY A 362 4.95 -20.81 31.68
C GLY A 362 5.70 -20.00 30.61
N GLU A 363 5.01 -19.07 29.95
CA GLU A 363 5.56 -18.16 28.94
C GLU A 363 6.12 -16.89 29.59
N HIS A 364 7.04 -16.23 28.88
CA HIS A 364 7.52 -14.91 29.27
C HIS A 364 6.73 -13.82 28.55
N VAL A 365 6.23 -12.84 29.32
CA VAL A 365 5.69 -11.61 28.77
C VAL A 365 6.84 -10.64 28.57
N GLU A 366 7.07 -10.25 27.33
CA GLU A 366 8.05 -9.24 26.95
C GLU A 366 7.34 -7.91 26.67
N GLU A 367 7.84 -6.86 27.31
CA GLU A 367 7.57 -5.50 26.86
C GLU A 367 8.64 -5.13 25.83
N SER A 368 8.24 -5.17 24.55
CA SER A 368 9.10 -4.79 23.45
C SER A 368 9.28 -3.28 23.44
N ALA A 369 10.52 -2.82 23.67
CA ALA A 369 10.91 -1.43 23.54
C ALA A 369 11.24 -1.01 22.10
N LEU A 370 10.88 -1.82 21.09
CA LEU A 370 11.14 -1.51 19.67
C LEU A 370 10.32 -0.31 19.18
N HIS A 371 9.15 -0.08 19.77
CA HIS A 371 8.41 1.16 19.61
C HIS A 371 8.55 1.97 20.91
N PRO A 372 8.76 3.29 20.87
CA PRO A 372 8.98 4.08 22.09
C PRO A 372 7.85 4.05 23.12
N LEU A 373 6.61 3.84 22.66
CA LEU A 373 5.45 3.62 23.54
C LEU A 373 5.32 2.20 24.11
N GLY A 374 6.21 1.28 23.71
CA GLY A 374 6.18 -0.11 24.10
C GLY A 374 5.08 -0.94 23.43
N HIS A 375 5.32 -2.25 23.34
CA HIS A 375 4.33 -3.25 22.98
C HIS A 375 4.39 -4.43 23.94
N LEU A 376 3.24 -4.88 24.42
CA LEU A 376 3.17 -6.05 25.30
C LEU A 376 2.89 -7.31 24.49
N ARG A 377 3.77 -8.31 24.60
CA ARG A 377 3.65 -9.61 23.93
C ARG A 377 3.95 -10.75 24.88
N SER A 378 3.30 -11.90 24.68
CA SER A 378 3.66 -13.17 25.32
C SER A 378 4.08 -14.14 24.24
N GLN A 379 5.33 -14.60 24.30
CA GLN A 379 5.88 -15.49 23.27
C GLN A 379 5.64 -16.95 23.65
N THR A 380 4.94 -17.69 22.79
CA THR A 380 4.68 -19.13 22.94
C THR A 380 5.73 -19.95 22.20
N LEU A 381 6.02 -19.61 20.94
CA LEU A 381 7.02 -20.27 20.11
C LEU A 381 7.92 -19.22 19.46
N SER A 382 9.21 -19.24 19.76
CA SER A 382 10.18 -18.29 19.20
C SER A 382 10.69 -18.74 17.83
N ARG A 383 10.97 -17.75 16.97
CA ARG A 383 11.55 -17.98 15.65
C ARG A 383 12.96 -18.58 15.77
N GLY A 384 13.20 -19.63 15.00
CA GLY A 384 14.53 -20.23 14.83
C GLY A 384 15.44 -19.41 13.90
N THR A 385 16.73 -19.75 13.89
CA THR A 385 17.76 -19.09 13.06
C THR A 385 17.78 -19.58 11.61
N LEU A 386 17.13 -20.70 11.32
CA LEU A 386 17.02 -21.32 10.00
C LEU A 386 15.55 -21.55 9.61
N PHE A 387 15.32 -21.78 8.33
CA PHE A 387 14.00 -22.03 7.75
C PHE A 387 13.87 -23.50 7.27
N PRO A 388 12.70 -24.14 7.42
CA PRO A 388 11.46 -23.55 7.91
C PRO A 388 11.48 -23.30 9.42
N THR A 389 10.77 -22.28 9.86
CA THR A 389 10.53 -22.02 11.28
C THR A 389 9.13 -21.49 11.49
N VAL A 390 8.65 -21.59 12.72
CA VAL A 390 7.35 -21.08 13.15
C VAL A 390 7.53 -20.06 14.26
N GLU A 391 6.52 -19.23 14.44
CA GLU A 391 6.44 -18.25 15.51
C GLU A 391 4.99 -18.18 15.98
N GLU A 392 4.78 -18.23 17.29
CA GLU A 392 3.48 -18.02 17.92
C GLU A 392 3.65 -17.09 19.10
N PHE A 393 2.79 -16.07 19.15
CA PHE A 393 2.73 -15.14 20.27
C PHE A 393 1.34 -14.55 20.41
N HIS A 394 1.07 -14.04 21.60
CA HIS A 394 -0.04 -13.14 21.86
C HIS A 394 0.48 -11.71 21.90
N ALA A 395 -0.32 -10.76 21.41
CA ALA A 395 -0.02 -9.33 21.46
C ALA A 395 -1.30 -8.54 21.74
N ILE A 396 -1.18 -7.44 22.47
CA ILE A 396 -2.28 -6.47 22.59
C ILE A 396 -2.05 -5.29 21.64
N ALA A 397 -3.13 -4.81 21.03
CA ALA A 397 -3.14 -3.61 20.19
C ALA A 397 -4.54 -2.99 20.21
N PRO A 398 -4.71 -1.75 19.71
CA PRO A 398 -6.05 -1.21 19.43
C PRO A 398 -6.88 -2.19 18.59
N SER A 399 -8.16 -2.30 18.95
CA SER A 399 -9.16 -3.13 18.27
C SER A 399 -9.38 -2.63 16.84
N GLY A 400 -9.83 -3.52 15.96
CA GLY A 400 -10.15 -3.20 14.55
C GLY A 400 -9.39 -4.05 13.53
N VAL A 401 -8.28 -4.69 13.91
CA VAL A 401 -7.65 -5.71 13.05
C VAL A 401 -8.53 -6.96 13.02
N VAL A 402 -8.86 -7.43 11.82
CA VAL A 402 -9.75 -8.58 11.63
C VAL A 402 -8.98 -9.91 11.69
N ALA A 403 -9.67 -10.95 12.13
CA ALA A 403 -9.14 -12.31 12.06
C ALA A 403 -8.90 -12.69 10.59
N LYS A 404 -7.74 -13.29 10.30
CA LYS A 404 -7.36 -13.66 8.94
C LYS A 404 -6.32 -14.78 8.93
N GLN A 405 -6.46 -15.68 7.97
CA GLN A 405 -5.43 -16.66 7.63
C GLN A 405 -5.61 -17.16 6.20
N LYS A 406 -4.56 -17.77 5.64
CA LYS A 406 -4.68 -18.51 4.37
C LYS A 406 -5.54 -19.75 4.57
N LYS A 407 -6.27 -20.17 3.52
CA LYS A 407 -7.13 -21.37 3.55
C LYS A 407 -6.42 -22.64 4.07
N ASN A 408 -5.15 -22.83 3.70
CA ASN A 408 -4.34 -23.99 4.09
C ASN A 408 -3.38 -23.71 5.28
N PHE A 409 -3.61 -22.64 6.04
CA PHE A 409 -2.68 -22.25 7.10
C PHE A 409 -2.53 -23.33 8.17
N GLU A 410 -3.61 -23.93 8.66
CA GLU A 410 -3.56 -24.94 9.73
C GLU A 410 -2.80 -26.19 9.32
N GLU A 411 -2.96 -26.65 8.08
CA GLU A 411 -2.23 -27.78 7.55
C GLU A 411 -0.73 -27.49 7.44
N LEU A 412 -0.39 -26.29 6.92
CA LEU A 412 0.99 -25.82 6.84
C LEU A 412 1.62 -25.69 8.24
N TRP A 413 0.87 -25.15 9.20
CA TRP A 413 1.28 -24.99 10.60
C TRP A 413 1.59 -26.34 11.23
N ARG A 414 0.63 -27.28 11.24
CA ARG A 414 0.81 -28.62 11.82
C ARG A 414 1.93 -29.41 11.16
N THR A 415 2.07 -29.30 9.83
CA THR A 415 3.14 -29.98 9.09
C THR A 415 4.51 -29.42 9.45
N THR A 416 4.63 -28.09 9.56
CA THR A 416 5.90 -27.44 9.94
C THR A 416 6.25 -27.73 11.40
N CYS A 417 5.28 -27.68 12.32
CA CYS A 417 5.51 -28.03 13.73
C CYS A 417 5.97 -29.49 13.88
N ARG A 418 5.33 -30.44 13.17
CA ARG A 418 5.77 -31.85 13.14
C ARG A 418 7.20 -31.99 12.60
N GLN A 419 7.54 -31.29 11.52
CA GLN A 419 8.90 -31.29 10.96
C GLN A 419 9.94 -30.80 11.98
N LEU A 420 9.58 -29.77 12.76
CA LEU A 420 10.43 -29.15 13.78
C LEU A 420 10.35 -29.82 15.15
N ARG A 421 9.51 -30.86 15.31
CA ARG A 421 9.22 -31.53 16.59
C ARG A 421 8.71 -30.57 17.67
N LEU A 422 7.91 -29.60 17.27
CA LEU A 422 7.24 -28.63 18.14
C LEU A 422 5.79 -29.07 18.42
N PRO A 423 5.19 -28.63 19.55
CA PRO A 423 3.76 -28.78 19.77
C PRO A 423 2.99 -28.06 18.65
N ALA A 424 1.93 -28.71 18.15
CA ALA A 424 1.19 -28.27 16.96
C ALA A 424 -0.15 -27.63 17.31
#